data_AF-A0A9Q0Q7U3-F1
#
_entry.id   AF-A0A9Q0Q7U3-F1
#
_cell.length_a   1.000
_cell.length_b   1.000
_cell.length_c   1.000
_cell.angle_alpha   90.00
_cell.angle_beta   90.00
_cell.angle_gamma   90.00
#
_symmetry.space_group_name_H-M   'P 1'
#
loop_
_entity.id
_entity.type
_entity.pdbx_description
1 polymer ?
#
loop_
_entity_poly.entity_id
_entity_poly.type
_entity_poly.pdbx_seq_one_letter_code
_entity_poly.pdbx_strand_id
1 'polypeptide(L)'
;MKSYFEKYDSLLETNFQNFTANELLSSPCKLLPDNLNHLLRVSVPWHNLRGEGSHRHISSTIRFHMQPYSMSQLHIPFCKVIITERLPSGVFADPFELQHLRERGVFTDIAVFGDTNLELPSVLSNQLAVEIHMRVGCTSLLGHKLEISVDLPLHARYPPLDDSGYSKVKFGEPDLFLSCSMEGNGENESCLLLPTNDMAGPRTADVVWRIPSGTRAHTGIVSAVNYFSCCLYIYSFNCPSIHLLF
;
A
#
# COMPACT_ATOMS: atom_id res chain seq x y z
N MET A 1 -7.10 -9.63 -19.41
CA MET A 1 -6.60 -8.25 -19.34
C MET A 1 -5.46 -8.22 -18.34
N LYS A 2 -4.34 -7.57 -18.69
CA LYS A 2 -3.14 -7.47 -17.84
C LYS A 2 -3.36 -6.38 -16.78
N SER A 3 -2.89 -6.57 -15.54
CA SER A 3 -2.94 -5.47 -14.54
C SER A 3 -2.03 -4.31 -14.99
N TYR A 4 -2.16 -3.13 -14.38
CA TYR A 4 -1.27 -2.00 -14.68
C TYR A 4 0.21 -2.45 -14.60
N PHE A 5 0.55 -3.33 -13.67
CA PHE A 5 1.93 -3.77 -13.44
C PHE A 5 2.43 -4.90 -14.31
N GLU A 6 1.54 -5.63 -14.97
CA GLU A 6 1.96 -6.49 -16.07
C GLU A 6 2.32 -5.69 -17.33
N LYS A 7 2.08 -4.37 -17.34
CA LYS A 7 2.26 -3.48 -18.48
C LYS A 7 3.23 -2.31 -18.25
N TYR A 8 3.37 -1.83 -17.02
CA TYR A 8 4.20 -0.68 -16.66
C TYR A 8 5.19 -1.02 -15.55
N ASP A 9 6.46 -0.65 -15.75
CA ASP A 9 7.55 -0.86 -14.79
C ASP A 9 7.60 0.20 -13.67
N SER A 10 6.78 1.27 -13.76
CA SER A 10 6.75 2.36 -12.77
C SER A 10 5.37 3.01 -12.64
N LEU A 11 5.08 3.54 -11.44
CA LEU A 11 3.86 4.30 -11.19
C LEU A 11 4.09 5.78 -11.54
N LEU A 12 3.65 6.16 -12.74
CA LEU A 12 3.68 7.53 -13.24
C LEU A 12 2.24 8.03 -13.26
N GLU A 13 1.94 9.12 -12.55
CA GLU A 13 0.55 9.60 -12.38
C GLU A 13 -0.20 9.76 -13.71
N THR A 14 0.48 10.32 -14.72
CA THR A 14 -0.08 10.48 -16.06
C THR A 14 -0.37 9.14 -16.73
N ASN A 15 0.51 8.14 -16.57
CA ASN A 15 0.33 6.81 -17.14
C ASN A 15 -0.78 6.05 -16.42
N PHE A 16 -0.86 6.19 -15.09
CA PHE A 16 -1.91 5.59 -14.29
C PHE A 16 -3.28 6.19 -14.63
N GLN A 17 -3.40 7.52 -14.68
CA GLN A 17 -4.62 8.18 -15.12
C GLN A 17 -5.01 7.82 -16.56
N ASN A 18 -4.04 7.71 -17.47
CA ASN A 18 -4.28 7.26 -18.84
C ASN A 18 -4.73 5.79 -18.90
N PHE A 19 -4.18 4.92 -18.06
CA PHE A 19 -4.62 3.52 -17.96
C PHE A 19 -6.05 3.44 -17.42
N THR A 20 -6.36 4.20 -16.37
CA THR A 20 -7.72 4.31 -15.82
C THR A 20 -8.69 4.88 -16.84
N ALA A 21 -8.31 5.92 -17.59
CA ALA A 21 -9.19 6.60 -18.54
C ALA A 21 -9.36 5.83 -19.86
N ASN A 22 -8.31 5.21 -20.39
CA ASN A 22 -8.32 4.64 -21.74
C ASN A 22 -8.46 3.12 -21.78
N GLU A 23 -8.02 2.38 -20.75
CA GLU A 23 -8.14 0.91 -20.76
C GLU A 23 -9.26 0.41 -19.84
N LEU A 24 -9.48 1.06 -18.68
CA LEU A 24 -10.54 0.64 -17.76
C LEU A 24 -11.94 1.12 -18.21
N LEU A 25 -12.05 2.30 -18.83
CA LEU A 25 -13.33 2.83 -19.33
C LEU A 25 -13.66 2.36 -20.76
N SER A 26 -12.67 1.90 -21.54
CA SER A 26 -12.84 1.60 -22.97
C SER A 26 -12.91 0.12 -23.33
N SER A 27 -12.81 -0.80 -22.35
CA SER A 27 -13.10 -2.22 -22.58
C SER A 27 -14.53 -2.52 -22.15
N PRO A 28 -15.55 -2.31 -23.01
CA PRO A 28 -16.92 -2.66 -22.67
C PRO A 28 -16.98 -4.16 -22.44
N CYS A 29 -17.33 -4.56 -21.22
CA CYS A 29 -17.82 -5.90 -20.96
C CYS A 29 -19.10 -6.08 -21.78
N LYS A 30 -19.00 -6.75 -22.93
CA LYS A 30 -20.14 -6.95 -23.85
C LYS A 30 -21.34 -7.66 -23.20
N LEU A 31 -21.12 -8.28 -22.03
CA LEU A 31 -22.11 -9.03 -21.25
C LEU A 31 -22.70 -8.24 -20.06
N LEU A 32 -22.24 -7.01 -19.78
CA LEU A 32 -22.74 -6.18 -18.67
C LEU A 32 -23.47 -4.95 -19.24
N PRO A 33 -24.62 -4.56 -18.66
CA PRO A 33 -25.41 -3.43 -19.15
C PRO A 33 -24.61 -2.11 -19.12
N ASP A 34 -24.89 -1.23 -20.08
CA ASP A 34 -24.16 0.02 -20.43
C ASP A 34 -23.94 1.06 -19.30
N ASN A 35 -24.33 0.78 -18.04
CA ASN A 35 -24.27 1.72 -16.93
C ASN A 35 -23.70 1.12 -15.64
N LEU A 36 -22.52 0.51 -15.75
CA LEU A 36 -21.75 -0.15 -14.68
C LEU A 36 -21.46 0.75 -13.45
N ASN A 37 -21.31 2.06 -13.66
CA ASN A 37 -21.02 3.03 -12.59
C ASN A 37 -22.12 3.08 -11.51
N HIS A 38 -23.35 2.69 -11.85
CA HIS A 38 -24.45 2.60 -10.87
C HIS A 38 -24.55 1.25 -10.16
N LEU A 39 -23.91 0.20 -10.70
CA LEU A 39 -24.14 -1.19 -10.28
C LEU A 39 -23.15 -1.68 -9.22
N LEU A 40 -21.94 -1.13 -9.21
CA LEU A 40 -20.89 -1.47 -8.25
C LEU A 40 -20.46 -0.21 -7.49
N ARG A 41 -20.82 -0.16 -6.21
CA ARG A 41 -20.36 0.88 -5.29
C ARG A 41 -19.32 0.32 -4.35
N VAL A 42 -18.37 1.14 -3.97
CA VAL A 42 -17.37 0.78 -2.97
C VAL A 42 -17.32 1.82 -1.87
N SER A 43 -17.05 1.36 -0.66
CA SER A 43 -16.75 2.20 0.49
C SER A 43 -15.57 1.63 1.26
N VAL A 44 -14.76 2.53 1.83
CA VAL A 44 -13.63 2.17 2.70
C VAL A 44 -13.96 2.65 4.12
N PRO A 45 -14.84 1.93 4.85
CA PRO A 45 -15.29 2.37 6.19
C PRO A 45 -14.17 2.50 7.22
N TRP A 46 -13.05 1.80 7.02
CA TRP A 46 -11.91 1.82 7.92
C TRP A 46 -10.62 1.82 7.12
N HIS A 47 -9.78 2.80 7.38
CA HIS A 47 -8.43 2.90 6.86
C HIS A 47 -7.61 3.57 7.96
N ASN A 48 -6.66 2.86 8.56
CA ASN A 48 -5.89 3.40 9.69
C ASN A 48 -4.55 2.68 9.87
N LEU A 49 -3.59 3.39 10.47
CA LEU A 49 -2.32 2.83 10.89
C LEU A 49 -2.45 2.15 12.26
N ARG A 50 -1.90 0.96 12.37
CA ARG A 50 -1.78 0.17 13.61
C ARG A 50 -0.31 -0.02 13.97
N GLY A 51 -0.04 -0.10 15.27
CA GLY A 51 1.31 -0.28 15.81
C GLY A 51 2.01 1.04 16.16
N GLU A 52 3.25 0.92 16.63
CA GLU A 52 4.08 2.01 17.14
C GLU A 52 5.49 1.97 16.55
N GLY A 53 6.24 3.07 16.67
CA GLY A 53 7.60 3.15 16.13
C GLY A 53 7.65 3.33 14.61
N SER A 54 8.75 2.85 14.02
CA SER A 54 9.08 2.97 12.59
C SER A 54 8.52 1.85 11.73
N HIS A 55 8.08 0.73 12.34
CA HIS A 55 7.38 -0.35 11.65
C HIS A 55 5.91 -0.33 12.08
N ARG A 56 4.99 -0.14 11.14
CA ARG A 56 3.54 -0.08 11.38
C ARG A 56 2.79 -0.82 10.28
N HIS A 57 1.52 -1.08 10.52
CA HIS A 57 0.64 -1.72 9.54
C HIS A 57 -0.42 -0.71 9.09
N ILE A 58 -0.60 -0.50 7.79
CA ILE A 58 -1.79 0.17 7.27
C ILE A 58 -2.88 -0.86 7.03
N SER A 59 -4.05 -0.62 7.60
CA SER A 59 -5.13 -1.59 7.59
C SER A 59 -6.39 -0.98 7.02
N SER A 60 -6.90 -1.60 5.97
CA SER A 60 -8.05 -1.14 5.19
C SER A 60 -9.15 -2.18 5.22
N THR A 61 -10.35 -1.79 5.65
CA THR A 61 -11.57 -2.57 5.42
C THR A 61 -12.32 -1.95 4.26
N ILE A 62 -12.55 -2.74 3.22
CA ILE A 62 -13.19 -2.31 1.98
C ILE A 62 -14.49 -3.09 1.81
N ARG A 63 -15.56 -2.38 1.48
CA ARG A 63 -16.90 -2.93 1.27
C ARG A 63 -17.37 -2.65 -0.15
N PHE A 64 -17.62 -3.72 -0.89
CA PHE A 64 -18.25 -3.67 -2.20
C PHE A 64 -19.75 -3.94 -2.06
N HIS A 65 -20.54 -3.08 -2.68
CA HIS A 65 -21.99 -3.15 -2.76
C HIS A 65 -22.38 -3.35 -4.22
N MET A 66 -23.05 -4.46 -4.50
CA MET A 66 -23.47 -4.83 -5.86
C MET A 66 -24.99 -4.95 -5.91
N GLN A 67 -25.62 -4.38 -6.93
CA GLN A 67 -27.07 -4.51 -7.10
C GLN A 67 -27.46 -5.92 -7.59
N PRO A 68 -28.51 -6.54 -7.00
CA PRO A 68 -28.86 -7.95 -7.23
C PRO A 68 -29.37 -8.27 -8.63
N TYR A 69 -29.86 -7.28 -9.37
CA TYR A 69 -30.58 -7.52 -10.63
C TYR A 69 -29.68 -7.90 -11.83
N SER A 70 -28.36 -7.79 -11.70
CA SER A 70 -27.41 -7.98 -12.82
C SER A 70 -26.61 -9.29 -12.77
N MET A 71 -26.57 -10.00 -11.64
CA MET A 71 -25.60 -11.09 -11.41
C MET A 71 -26.20 -12.50 -11.53
N SER A 72 -27.51 -12.67 -11.36
CA SER A 72 -28.17 -13.99 -11.47
C SER A 72 -28.17 -14.57 -12.88
N GLN A 73 -27.79 -13.78 -13.89
CA GLN A 73 -27.64 -14.20 -15.28
C GLN A 73 -26.19 -14.44 -15.70
N LEU A 74 -25.21 -14.05 -14.88
CA LEU A 74 -23.79 -14.10 -15.20
C LEU A 74 -23.11 -15.15 -14.32
N HIS A 75 -22.72 -16.29 -14.93
CA HIS A 75 -21.88 -17.28 -14.28
C HIS A 75 -20.46 -16.72 -14.12
N ILE A 76 -20.25 -15.97 -13.03
CA ILE A 76 -18.93 -15.44 -12.64
C ILE A 76 -18.45 -16.32 -11.47
N PRO A 77 -17.50 -17.24 -11.67
CA PRO A 77 -17.05 -18.13 -10.59
C PRO A 77 -16.10 -17.41 -9.62
N PHE A 78 -15.30 -16.46 -10.09
CA PHE A 78 -14.35 -15.70 -9.28
C PHE A 78 -14.12 -14.29 -9.81
N CYS A 79 -13.83 -13.37 -8.89
CA CYS A 79 -13.24 -12.07 -9.20
C CYS A 79 -11.91 -11.91 -8.47
N LYS A 80 -11.05 -11.06 -9.01
CA LYS A 80 -9.80 -10.61 -8.43
C LYS A 80 -10.00 -9.16 -8.03
N VAL A 81 -9.90 -8.86 -6.75
CA VAL A 81 -9.81 -7.48 -6.26
C VAL A 81 -8.36 -7.04 -6.40
N ILE A 82 -8.16 -5.85 -6.96
CA ILE A 82 -6.87 -5.22 -7.14
C ILE A 82 -6.90 -3.92 -6.35
N ILE A 83 -5.93 -3.74 -5.46
CA ILE A 83 -5.85 -2.60 -4.55
C ILE A 83 -4.50 -1.96 -4.76
N THR A 84 -4.45 -0.67 -5.10
CA THR A 84 -3.22 0.09 -5.24
C THR A 84 -3.11 1.09 -4.10
N GLU A 85 -2.18 0.84 -3.18
CA GLU A 85 -1.86 1.72 -2.05
C GLU A 85 -0.69 2.63 -2.45
N ARG A 86 -0.91 3.95 -2.45
CA ARG A 86 0.13 4.94 -2.74
C ARG A 86 0.76 5.41 -1.44
N LEU A 87 2.02 5.07 -1.24
CA LEU A 87 2.75 5.41 -0.03
C LEU A 87 3.32 6.84 -0.13
N PRO A 88 3.30 7.62 0.96
CA PRO A 88 3.94 8.93 0.99
C PRO A 88 5.48 8.79 1.00
N SER A 89 6.19 9.84 0.57
CA SER A 89 7.66 9.87 0.62
C SER A 89 8.18 9.59 2.03
N GLY A 90 9.25 8.81 2.11
CA GLY A 90 9.85 8.39 3.37
C GLY A 90 9.13 7.21 4.04
N VAL A 91 8.12 6.62 3.41
CA VAL A 91 7.50 5.35 3.83
C VAL A 91 7.66 4.33 2.71
N PHE A 92 7.97 3.08 3.07
CA PHE A 92 8.08 1.98 2.12
C PHE A 92 7.49 0.70 2.69
N ALA A 93 7.16 -0.25 1.82
CA ALA A 93 6.85 -1.62 2.21
C ALA A 93 8.05 -2.51 1.87
N ASP A 94 8.49 -3.36 2.80
CA ASP A 94 9.63 -4.24 2.58
C ASP A 94 9.25 -5.35 1.57
N PRO A 95 9.88 -5.42 0.38
CA PRO A 95 9.56 -6.44 -0.62
C PRO A 95 9.72 -7.88 -0.09
N PHE A 96 10.64 -8.14 0.83
CA PHE A 96 10.85 -9.47 1.40
C PHE A 96 9.70 -9.86 2.33
N GLU A 97 9.20 -8.92 3.12
CA GLU A 97 8.03 -9.13 3.97
C GLU A 97 6.76 -9.36 3.14
N LEU A 98 6.59 -8.59 2.07
CA LEU A 98 5.48 -8.74 1.13
C LEU A 98 5.53 -10.07 0.36
N GLN A 99 6.72 -10.52 -0.05
CA GLN A 99 6.90 -11.82 -0.67
C GLN A 99 6.42 -12.94 0.27
N HIS A 100 6.74 -12.85 1.56
CA HIS A 100 6.31 -13.84 2.55
C HIS A 100 4.79 -13.88 2.72
N LEU A 101 4.11 -12.73 2.65
CA LEU A 101 2.65 -12.66 2.66
C LEU A 101 2.04 -13.34 1.43
N ARG A 102 2.67 -13.20 0.25
CA ARG A 102 2.27 -13.91 -0.97
C ARG A 102 2.48 -15.42 -0.83
N GLU A 103 3.63 -15.86 -0.34
CA GLU A 103 3.97 -17.28 -0.18
C GLU A 103 3.06 -17.99 0.83
N ARG A 104 2.61 -17.29 1.86
CA ARG A 104 1.62 -17.79 2.83
C ARG A 104 0.18 -17.77 2.30
N GLY A 105 -0.03 -17.25 1.09
CA GLY A 105 -1.36 -17.17 0.46
C GLY A 105 -2.27 -16.11 1.06
N VAL A 106 -1.74 -15.12 1.79
CA VAL A 106 -2.52 -13.97 2.28
C VAL A 106 -2.99 -13.13 1.09
N PHE A 107 -2.10 -12.91 0.14
CA PHE A 107 -2.38 -12.26 -1.13
C PHE A 107 -2.16 -13.25 -2.28
N THR A 108 -2.98 -13.15 -3.31
CA THR A 108 -2.83 -13.97 -4.53
C THR A 108 -1.62 -13.51 -5.33
N ASP A 109 -1.41 -12.20 -5.39
CA ASP A 109 -0.21 -11.60 -5.96
C ASP A 109 0.05 -10.24 -5.32
N ILE A 110 1.29 -9.76 -5.38
CA ILE A 110 1.70 -8.46 -4.84
C ILE A 110 2.86 -7.89 -5.63
N ALA A 111 2.84 -6.58 -5.87
CA ALA A 111 3.90 -5.89 -6.59
C ALA A 111 4.19 -4.52 -5.98
N VAL A 112 5.46 -4.10 -6.04
CA VAL A 112 6.00 -2.89 -5.40
C VAL A 112 6.65 -2.01 -6.46
N PHE A 113 6.31 -0.72 -6.49
CA PHE A 113 6.73 0.24 -7.51
C PHE A 113 7.45 1.41 -6.89
N GLY A 114 8.58 1.80 -7.50
CA GLY A 114 9.40 2.89 -7.02
C GLY A 114 10.63 2.37 -6.29
N ASP A 115 11.01 3.07 -5.23
CA ASP A 115 12.29 2.85 -4.55
C ASP A 115 12.25 1.70 -3.53
N THR A 116 12.72 0.53 -3.96
CA THR A 116 12.83 -0.68 -3.13
C THR A 116 14.15 -0.77 -2.36
N ASN A 117 15.03 0.24 -2.43
CA ASN A 117 16.28 0.22 -1.68
C ASN A 117 16.01 0.52 -0.21
N LEU A 118 16.06 -0.52 0.64
CA LEU A 118 15.79 -0.44 2.08
C LEU A 118 16.69 0.57 2.81
N GLU A 119 17.90 0.83 2.28
CA GLU A 119 18.92 1.68 2.92
C GLU A 119 18.86 3.16 2.52
N LEU A 120 18.01 3.52 1.54
CA LEU A 120 17.95 4.90 1.06
C LEU A 120 17.39 5.85 2.14
N PRO A 121 17.98 7.03 2.38
CA PRO A 121 17.40 7.99 3.31
C PRO A 121 16.12 8.61 2.73
N SER A 122 15.23 9.07 3.62
CA SER A 122 13.94 9.69 3.23
C SER A 122 14.07 10.83 2.22
N VAL A 123 15.13 11.65 2.34
CA VAL A 123 15.40 12.83 1.48
C VAL A 123 15.67 12.43 0.02
N LEU A 124 16.17 11.22 -0.20
CA LEU A 124 16.48 10.70 -1.53
C LEU A 124 15.43 9.70 -2.03
N SER A 125 14.46 9.35 -1.18
CA SER A 125 13.46 8.33 -1.49
C SER A 125 12.29 8.91 -2.26
N ASN A 126 12.03 8.29 -3.41
CA ASN A 126 10.89 8.60 -4.25
C ASN A 126 9.61 7.99 -3.70
N GLN A 127 8.48 8.45 -4.23
CA GLN A 127 7.19 7.88 -3.90
C GLN A 127 7.12 6.41 -4.31
N LEU A 128 6.50 5.60 -3.45
CA LEU A 128 6.35 4.16 -3.64
C LEU A 128 4.86 3.83 -3.73
N ALA A 129 4.51 2.80 -4.49
CA ALA A 129 3.16 2.25 -4.51
C ALA A 129 3.19 0.73 -4.44
N VAL A 130 2.19 0.16 -3.79
CA VAL A 130 2.03 -1.30 -3.66
C VAL A 130 0.71 -1.70 -4.29
N GLU A 131 0.73 -2.66 -5.20
CA GLU A 131 -0.48 -3.30 -5.71
C GLU A 131 -0.65 -4.69 -5.16
N ILE A 132 -1.84 -4.93 -4.64
CA ILE A 132 -2.21 -6.15 -3.93
C ILE A 132 -3.35 -6.80 -4.71
N HIS A 133 -3.20 -8.08 -5.05
CA HIS A 133 -4.22 -8.87 -5.73
C HIS A 133 -4.80 -9.89 -4.76
N MET A 134 -6.13 -9.93 -4.69
CA MET A 134 -6.84 -10.88 -3.86
C MET A 134 -7.93 -11.58 -4.66
N ARG A 135 -7.99 -12.91 -4.60
CA ARG A 135 -9.09 -13.67 -5.21
C ARG A 135 -10.29 -13.72 -4.27
N VAL A 136 -11.45 -13.34 -4.77
CA VAL A 136 -12.74 -13.39 -4.05
C VAL A 136 -13.75 -14.23 -4.83
N GLY A 137 -14.46 -15.10 -4.13
CA GLY A 137 -15.53 -15.91 -4.71
C GLY A 137 -16.78 -15.08 -4.95
N CYS A 138 -17.43 -15.25 -6.10
CA CYS A 138 -18.64 -14.50 -6.45
C CYS A 138 -19.89 -14.94 -5.70
N THR A 139 -19.91 -16.13 -5.09
CA THR A 139 -20.97 -16.52 -4.14
C THR A 139 -21.08 -15.53 -2.98
N SER A 140 -19.96 -14.92 -2.56
CA SER A 140 -19.92 -13.84 -1.58
C SER A 140 -20.38 -12.49 -2.14
N LEU A 141 -20.34 -12.29 -3.47
CA LEU A 141 -20.84 -11.09 -4.16
C LEU A 141 -22.36 -11.17 -4.41
N LEU A 142 -22.91 -12.37 -4.58
CA LEU A 142 -24.36 -12.63 -4.65
C LEU A 142 -25.09 -12.29 -3.33
N GLY A 143 -24.37 -12.28 -2.20
CA GLY A 143 -24.88 -11.90 -0.87
C GLY A 143 -25.08 -10.40 -0.63
N HIS A 144 -25.12 -9.58 -1.69
CA HIS A 144 -25.35 -8.11 -1.68
C HIS A 144 -24.23 -7.25 -1.05
N LYS A 145 -23.27 -7.85 -0.34
CA LYS A 145 -22.17 -7.15 0.31
C LYS A 145 -20.93 -8.03 0.42
N LEU A 146 -19.84 -7.65 -0.24
CA LEU A 146 -18.52 -8.25 -0.04
C LEU A 146 -17.70 -7.32 0.85
N GLU A 147 -17.15 -7.84 1.94
CA GLU A 147 -16.24 -7.13 2.83
C GLU A 147 -14.88 -7.83 2.80
N ILE A 148 -13.84 -7.07 2.50
CA ILE A 148 -12.46 -7.54 2.54
C ILE A 148 -11.67 -6.67 3.53
N SER A 149 -10.68 -7.28 4.17
CA SER A 149 -9.73 -6.59 5.02
C SER A 149 -8.33 -6.84 4.51
N VAL A 150 -7.56 -5.77 4.39
CA VAL A 150 -6.16 -5.78 3.95
C VAL A 150 -5.31 -5.18 5.03
N ASP A 151 -4.18 -5.82 5.29
CA ASP A 151 -3.19 -5.38 6.26
C ASP A 151 -1.82 -5.39 5.59
N LEU A 152 -1.21 -4.22 5.44
CA LEU A 152 0.05 -4.04 4.73
C LEU A 152 1.10 -3.50 5.70
N PRO A 153 2.22 -4.22 5.92
CA PRO A 153 3.30 -3.76 6.76
C PRO A 153 4.11 -2.66 6.05
N LEU A 154 4.43 -1.61 6.79
CA LEU A 154 5.06 -0.38 6.34
C LEU A 154 6.19 0.05 7.28
N HIS A 155 7.25 0.57 6.68
CA HIS A 155 8.44 1.03 7.37
C HIS A 155 8.68 2.51 7.05
N ALA A 156 9.00 3.28 8.09
CA ALA A 156 9.36 4.69 7.98
C ALA A 156 10.88 4.83 7.87
N ARG A 157 11.33 5.52 6.82
CA ARG A 157 12.73 5.98 6.69
C ARG A 157 12.96 7.15 7.63
N TYR A 158 14.20 7.29 8.10
CA TYR A 158 14.58 8.40 8.96
C TYR A 158 14.38 9.75 8.22
N PRO A 159 13.48 10.63 8.70
CA PRO A 159 13.29 11.96 8.16
C PRO A 159 14.45 12.90 8.54
N PRO A 160 14.66 14.00 7.81
CA PRO A 160 15.58 15.05 8.22
C PRO A 160 15.13 15.70 9.53
N LEU A 161 16.07 16.30 10.26
CA LEU A 161 15.80 17.01 11.52
C LEU A 161 14.69 18.06 11.34
N ASP A 162 13.75 18.07 12.29
CA ASP A 162 12.66 19.04 12.33
C ASP A 162 12.54 19.65 13.73
N ASP A 163 12.22 20.94 13.82
CA ASP A 163 12.14 21.64 15.10
C ASP A 163 11.00 21.12 15.97
N SER A 164 9.95 20.54 15.39
CA SER A 164 8.87 19.87 16.15
C SER A 164 9.28 18.49 16.67
N GLY A 165 10.41 17.95 16.21
CA GLY A 165 10.91 16.61 16.51
C GLY A 165 10.18 15.47 15.79
N TYR A 166 9.21 15.80 14.92
CA TYR A 166 8.46 14.83 14.12
C TYR A 166 8.27 15.31 12.69
N SER A 167 8.39 14.38 11.74
CA SER A 167 7.87 14.54 10.39
C SER A 167 6.45 13.95 10.30
N LYS A 168 5.54 14.66 9.65
CA LYS A 168 4.16 14.20 9.43
C LYS A 168 4.00 13.75 7.99
N VAL A 169 3.63 12.49 7.78
CA VAL A 169 3.24 11.98 6.46
C VAL A 169 1.76 11.63 6.47
N LYS A 170 1.08 11.96 5.38
CA LYS A 170 -0.35 11.70 5.20
C LYS A 170 -0.54 10.60 4.17
N PHE A 171 -1.43 9.68 4.47
CA PHE A 171 -1.86 8.64 3.54
C PHE A 171 -3.12 9.10 2.80
N GLY A 172 -3.18 8.75 1.52
CA GLY A 172 -4.38 8.89 0.70
C GLY A 172 -5.29 7.68 0.84
N GLU A 173 -6.46 7.74 0.21
CA GLU A 173 -7.29 6.55 0.04
C GLU A 173 -6.67 5.61 -1.01
N PRO A 174 -6.81 4.28 -0.85
CA PRO A 174 -6.33 3.32 -1.86
C PRO A 174 -7.17 3.39 -3.14
N ASP A 175 -6.54 3.19 -4.29
CA ASP A 175 -7.23 2.97 -5.55
C ASP A 175 -7.74 1.52 -5.62
N LEU A 176 -8.98 1.31 -6.04
CA LEU A 176 -9.65 0.02 -5.99
C LEU A 176 -10.16 -0.39 -7.37
N PHE A 177 -9.88 -1.64 -7.76
CA PHE A 177 -10.34 -2.21 -9.03
C PHE A 177 -10.84 -3.64 -8.83
N LEU A 178 -11.75 -4.09 -9.70
CA LEU A 178 -12.28 -5.45 -9.68
C LEU A 178 -12.11 -6.09 -11.06
N SER A 179 -11.44 -7.24 -11.14
CA SER A 179 -11.30 -8.04 -12.34
C SER A 179 -12.12 -9.32 -12.23
N CYS A 180 -13.18 -9.47 -13.02
CA CYS A 180 -14.00 -10.67 -13.01
C CYS A 180 -13.83 -11.46 -14.31
N SER A 181 -13.62 -12.77 -14.22
CA SER A 181 -13.65 -13.65 -15.38
C SER A 181 -15.08 -14.12 -15.60
N MET A 182 -15.62 -13.93 -16.80
CA MET A 182 -16.95 -14.38 -17.16
C MET A 182 -16.82 -15.60 -18.07
N GLU A 183 -17.55 -16.68 -17.77
CA GLU A 183 -17.58 -17.85 -18.63
C GLU A 183 -18.62 -17.60 -19.74
N GLY A 184 -18.14 -17.05 -20.86
CA GLY A 184 -18.92 -16.83 -22.09
C GLY A 184 -18.63 -17.91 -23.14
N ASN A 185 -19.51 -18.05 -24.14
CA ASN A 185 -19.53 -19.08 -25.18
C ASN A 185 -18.29 -19.06 -26.12
N GLY A 186 -17.11 -19.43 -25.61
CA GLY A 186 -15.91 -19.73 -26.38
C GLY A 186 -14.64 -18.98 -25.98
N GLU A 187 -14.74 -17.85 -25.27
CA GLU A 187 -13.58 -17.04 -24.85
C GLU A 187 -13.72 -16.62 -23.37
N ASN A 188 -12.67 -16.86 -22.58
CA ASN A 188 -12.55 -16.37 -21.20
C ASN A 188 -12.30 -14.85 -21.21
N GLU A 189 -13.32 -14.05 -21.50
CA GLU A 189 -13.23 -12.60 -21.41
C GLU A 189 -13.12 -12.19 -19.91
N SER A 190 -12.08 -11.41 -19.60
CA SER A 190 -11.84 -10.87 -18.25
C SER A 190 -12.15 -9.38 -18.25
N CYS A 191 -13.07 -9.01 -17.38
CA CYS A 191 -13.64 -7.67 -17.25
C CYS A 191 -12.97 -6.92 -16.11
N LEU A 192 -12.38 -5.75 -16.38
CA LEU A 192 -11.95 -4.82 -15.33
C LEU A 192 -13.05 -3.78 -15.08
N LEU A 193 -13.43 -3.63 -13.82
CA LEU A 193 -14.47 -2.73 -13.35
C LEU A 193 -13.85 -1.70 -12.41
N LEU A 194 -14.16 -0.43 -12.65
CA LEU A 194 -13.88 0.66 -11.74
C LEU A 194 -15.12 0.88 -10.86
N PRO A 195 -15.07 0.53 -9.57
CA PRO A 195 -16.18 0.80 -8.67
C PRO A 195 -16.35 2.31 -8.46
N THR A 196 -17.59 2.77 -8.32
CA THR A 196 -17.85 4.16 -7.95
C THR A 196 -17.77 4.29 -6.43
N ASN A 197 -16.95 5.24 -5.95
CA ASN A 197 -16.85 5.54 -4.53
C ASN A 197 -18.19 6.08 -4.02
N ASP A 198 -18.74 5.47 -2.97
CA ASP A 198 -19.96 5.97 -2.33
C ASP A 198 -19.60 7.22 -1.49
N MET A 199 -19.72 8.38 -2.12
CA MET A 199 -19.40 9.69 -1.55
C MET A 199 -20.29 10.04 -0.32
N ALA A 200 -21.31 9.23 -0.02
CA ALA A 200 -22.23 9.40 1.10
C ALA A 200 -21.76 8.74 2.41
N GLY A 201 -20.65 7.98 2.40
CA GLY A 201 -20.05 7.44 3.62
C GLY A 201 -19.25 8.49 4.41
N PRO A 202 -19.09 8.35 5.74
CA PRO A 202 -18.17 9.19 6.49
C PRO A 202 -16.77 9.02 5.91
N ARG A 203 -16.19 10.10 5.39
CA ARG A 203 -14.78 10.11 4.96
C ARG A 203 -13.94 9.70 6.16
N THR A 204 -13.16 8.65 6.02
CA THR A 204 -12.16 8.30 7.03
C THR A 204 -11.25 9.52 7.20
N ALA A 205 -11.02 9.93 8.45
CA ALA A 205 -10.12 11.04 8.74
C ALA A 205 -8.75 10.80 8.09
N ASP A 206 -8.07 11.86 7.64
CA ASP A 206 -6.71 11.78 7.10
C ASP A 206 -5.86 10.87 7.99
N VAL A 207 -5.35 9.77 7.43
CA VAL A 207 -4.46 8.88 8.17
C VAL A 207 -3.09 9.53 8.20
N VAL A 208 -2.66 9.96 9.39
CA VAL A 208 -1.41 10.68 9.58
C VAL A 208 -0.44 9.86 10.43
N TRP A 209 0.75 9.62 9.89
CA TRP A 209 1.87 9.08 10.66
C TRP A 209 2.81 10.19 11.09
N ARG A 210 3.02 10.31 12.41
CA ARG A 210 4.06 11.15 13.01
C ARG A 210 5.34 10.33 13.20
N ILE A 211 6.29 10.48 12.30
CA ILE A 211 7.59 9.80 12.33
C ILE A 211 8.57 10.67 13.14
N PRO A 212 9.26 10.14 14.16
CA PRO A 212 10.22 10.92 14.91
C PRO A 212 11.41 11.33 14.03
N SER A 213 11.81 12.60 14.08
CA SER A 213 12.85 13.17 13.22
C SER A 213 14.05 13.76 13.96
N GLY A 214 14.02 13.79 15.29
CA GLY A 214 15.05 14.43 16.10
C GLY A 214 15.00 15.96 16.00
N THR A 215 15.42 16.64 17.07
CA THR A 215 15.40 18.10 17.16
C THR A 215 16.81 18.66 17.09
N ARG A 216 16.97 19.82 16.44
CA ARG A 216 18.28 20.50 16.37
C ARG A 216 18.80 20.89 17.76
N ALA A 217 17.90 21.19 18.70
CA ALA A 217 18.24 21.55 20.08
C ALA A 217 19.07 20.47 20.80
N HIS A 218 18.83 19.18 20.50
CA HIS A 218 19.53 18.08 21.16
C HIS A 218 20.77 17.59 20.37
N THR A 219 20.93 17.99 19.11
CA THR A 219 22.01 17.52 18.24
C THR A 219 23.40 17.78 18.83
N GLY A 220 23.62 18.98 19.40
CA GLY A 220 24.91 19.33 20.01
C GLY A 220 25.27 18.47 21.21
N ILE A 221 24.31 18.23 22.11
CA ILE A 221 24.49 17.41 23.31
C ILE A 221 24.76 15.95 22.92
N VAL A 222 23.94 15.40 22.01
CA VAL A 222 24.09 14.02 21.54
C VAL A 222 25.45 13.83 20.86
N SER A 223 25.86 14.78 20.02
CA SER A 223 27.17 14.74 19.35
C SER A 223 28.33 14.78 20.35
N ALA A 224 28.28 15.66 21.35
CA ALA A 224 29.32 15.74 22.39
C ALA A 224 29.41 14.45 23.21
N VAL A 225 28.28 13.91 23.69
CA VAL A 225 28.24 12.67 24.46
C VAL A 225 28.74 11.49 23.64
N ASN A 226 28.36 11.40 22.35
CA ASN A 226 28.83 10.34 21.47
C ASN A 226 30.35 10.45 21.23
N TYR A 227 30.85 11.67 21.02
CA TYR A 227 32.29 11.94 20.88
C TYR A 227 33.07 11.50 22.13
N PHE A 228 32.64 11.91 23.33
CA PHE A 228 33.29 11.51 24.58
C PHE A 228 33.23 10.00 24.81
N SER A 229 32.09 9.37 24.55
CA SER A 229 31.93 7.91 24.64
C SER A 229 32.89 7.19 23.68
N CYS A 230 33.01 7.67 22.44
CA CYS A 230 33.99 7.14 21.48
C CYS A 230 35.43 7.32 21.96
N CYS A 231 35.80 8.50 22.47
CA CYS A 231 37.14 8.74 23.01
C CYS A 231 37.47 7.81 24.18
N LEU A 232 36.53 7.62 25.12
CA LEU A 232 36.70 6.70 26.25
C LEU A 232 36.84 5.26 25.76
N TYR A 233 36.00 4.82 24.83
CA TYR A 233 36.08 3.48 24.25
C TYR A 233 37.44 3.23 23.58
N ILE A 234 37.93 4.19 22.79
CA ILE A 234 39.25 4.11 22.14
C ILE A 234 40.36 4.07 23.19
N TYR A 235 40.28 4.88 24.25
CA TYR A 235 41.29 4.89 25.31
C TYR A 235 41.31 3.56 26.10
N SER A 236 40.14 2.97 26.36
CA SER A 236 40.02 1.67 27.01
C SER A 236 40.52 0.50 26.15
N PHE A 237 40.39 0.57 24.82
CA PHE A 237 40.87 -0.46 23.89
C PHE A 237 42.33 -0.28 23.44
N ASN A 238 42.87 0.94 23.42
CA ASN A 238 44.28 1.24 23.12
C ASN A 238 45.18 1.25 24.36
N CYS A 239 44.74 0.68 25.48
CA CYS A 239 45.60 0.41 26.62
C CYS A 239 46.07 -1.05 26.57
N PRO A 240 47.12 -1.41 25.79
CA PRO A 240 47.80 -2.67 26.02
C PRO A 240 48.42 -2.56 27.41
N SER A 241 48.18 -3.57 28.23
CA SER A 241 48.76 -3.80 29.55
C SER A 241 50.08 -3.05 29.74
N ILE A 242 50.04 -1.94 30.49
CA ILE A 242 51.26 -1.39 31.09
C ILE A 242 51.75 -2.48 32.05
N HIS A 243 52.84 -3.12 31.62
CA HIS A 243 53.62 -4.07 32.39
C HIS A 243 53.80 -3.57 33.82
N LEU A 244 53.17 -4.26 34.77
CA LEU A 244 53.66 -4.34 36.14
C LEU A 244 54.99 -5.09 36.10
N LEU A 245 56.07 -4.34 35.94
CA LEU A 245 57.42 -4.70 36.34
C LEU A 245 57.96 -3.47 37.08
N PHE A 246 57.72 -3.45 38.39
CA PHE A 246 58.69 -3.18 39.46
C PHE A 246 58.02 -3.49 40.80
#